data_AF-A0AAV0Y3J4-F1
#
_entry.id   AF-A0AAV0Y3J4-F1
#
_cell.length_a   1.000
_cell.length_b   1.000
_cell.length_c   1.000
_cell.angle_alpha   90.00
_cell.angle_beta   90.00
_cell.angle_gamma   90.00
#
_symmetry.space_group_name_H-M   'P 1'
#
loop_
_entity.id
_entity.type
_entity.pdbx_description
1 polymer ?
#
loop_
_entity_poly.entity_id
_entity_poly.type
_entity_poly.pdbx_seq_one_letter_code
_entity_poly.pdbx_strand_id
1 'polypeptide(L)'
;MARTKQTARKSTGGKAPRKQLATKAALREIAQDFKTDLRFQSSAVMALQEASEAYLVGLFEDTNLCAIHAKRVTIMPKDIQLARRIRGERA
;
A
#
# COMPACT_ATOMS: atom_id res chain seq x y z
N MET A 1 17.94 -17.07 -18.94
CA MET A 1 17.97 -15.60 -19.15
C MET A 1 16.86 -14.96 -18.32
N ALA A 2 17.17 -14.49 -17.10
CA ALA A 2 16.20 -13.79 -16.24
C ALA A 2 16.46 -12.29 -16.35
N ARG A 3 15.70 -11.60 -17.21
CA ARG A 3 15.81 -10.15 -17.38
C ARG A 3 14.90 -9.47 -16.37
N THR A 4 15.37 -9.28 -15.14
CA THR A 4 14.71 -8.40 -14.17
C THR A 4 14.95 -6.95 -14.61
N LYS A 5 14.06 -6.43 -15.47
CA LYS A 5 14.01 -4.99 -15.76
C LYS A 5 13.52 -4.29 -14.50
N GLN A 6 14.43 -3.75 -13.70
CA GLN A 6 14.10 -2.76 -12.68
C GLN A 6 13.60 -1.51 -13.42
N THR A 7 12.28 -1.31 -13.44
CA THR A 7 11.66 -0.12 -14.01
C THR A 7 11.90 1.03 -13.04
N ALA A 8 12.73 2.00 -13.44
CA ALA A 8 12.88 3.25 -12.71
C ALA A 8 11.49 3.92 -12.58
N ARG A 9 10.94 3.94 -11.37
CA ARG A 9 9.62 4.52 -11.10
C ARG A 9 9.77 6.05 -10.99
N LYS A 10 9.61 6.75 -12.12
CA LYS A 10 9.89 8.19 -12.27
C LYS A 10 8.75 9.14 -11.82
N SER A 11 7.90 8.78 -10.86
CA SER A 11 6.87 9.72 -10.37
C SER A 11 6.65 9.62 -8.87
N THR A 12 7.05 10.67 -8.14
CA THR A 12 6.68 10.94 -6.74
C THR A 12 5.39 11.75 -6.62
N GLY A 13 4.79 12.17 -7.74
CA GLY A 13 3.59 13.02 -7.76
C GLY A 13 2.34 12.28 -7.27
N GLY A 14 1.57 12.96 -6.41
CA GLY A 14 0.28 12.48 -5.92
C GLY A 14 -0.62 12.03 -7.06
N LYS A 15 -1.08 10.78 -7.00
CA LYS A 15 -1.91 10.17 -8.06
C LYS A 15 -3.31 10.79 -8.02
N ALA A 16 -3.72 11.44 -9.12
CA ALA A 16 -5.08 11.87 -9.55
C ALA A 16 -6.14 12.30 -8.48
N PRO A 17 -6.88 13.41 -8.69
CA PRO A 17 -7.82 13.97 -7.70
C PRO A 17 -8.93 13.01 -7.22
N ARG A 18 -9.32 11.99 -8.00
CA ARG A 18 -10.29 10.97 -7.56
C ARG A 18 -9.78 10.09 -6.43
N LYS A 19 -8.47 9.79 -6.37
CA LYS A 19 -7.90 8.93 -5.31
C LYS A 19 -7.86 9.64 -3.97
N GLN A 20 -7.69 10.96 -3.98
CA GLN A 20 -7.69 11.79 -2.78
C GLN A 20 -9.07 11.83 -2.12
N LEU A 21 -10.14 11.91 -2.93
CA LEU A 21 -11.52 11.85 -2.43
C LEU A 21 -11.86 10.48 -1.80
N ALA A 22 -11.47 9.39 -2.47
CA ALA A 22 -11.69 8.03 -1.97
C ALA A 22 -10.92 7.76 -0.66
N THR A 23 -9.66 8.20 -0.57
CA THR A 23 -8.84 8.04 0.64
C THR A 23 -9.44 8.81 1.82
N LYS A 24 -9.91 10.05 1.58
CA LYS A 24 -10.56 10.87 2.61
C LYS A 24 -11.85 10.22 3.14
N ALA A 25 -12.66 9.61 2.26
CA ALA A 25 -13.87 8.90 2.66
C ALA A 25 -13.55 7.68 3.53
N ALA A 26 -12.62 6.83 3.09
CA ALA A 26 -12.19 5.64 3.83
C ALA A 26 -11.60 5.98 5.21
N LEU A 27 -10.79 7.05 5.30
CA LEU A 27 -10.25 7.50 6.59
C LEU A 27 -11.34 7.95 7.56
N ARG A 28 -12.39 8.63 7.08
CA ARG A 28 -13.52 9.04 7.92
C ARG A 28 -14.35 7.85 8.39
N GLU A 29 -14.58 6.88 7.51
CA GLU A 29 -15.28 5.64 7.84
C GLU A 29 -14.56 4.89 8.96
N ILE A 30 -13.27 4.61 8.80
CA ILE A 30 -12.45 3.91 9.81
C ILE A 30 -12.38 4.71 11.12
N ALA A 31 -12.19 6.02 11.04
CA ALA A 31 -12.05 6.86 12.23
C ALA A 31 -13.33 6.96 13.06
N GLN A 32 -14.50 6.85 12.41
CA GLN A 32 -15.80 6.89 13.08
C GLN A 32 -15.96 5.73 14.08
N ASP A 33 -15.36 4.56 13.80
CA ASP A 33 -15.37 3.40 14.69
C ASP A 33 -14.56 3.63 15.98
N PHE A 34 -13.58 4.54 15.95
CA PHE A 34 -12.77 4.88 17.11
C PHE A 34 -13.34 6.06 17.90
N LYS A 35 -13.78 7.12 17.20
CA LYS A 35 -14.38 8.30 17.82
C LYS A 35 -15.26 9.05 16.81
N THR A 36 -16.50 9.28 17.20
CA THR A 36 -17.46 10.04 16.41
C THR A 36 -17.13 11.53 16.35
N ASP A 37 -17.48 12.19 15.23
CA ASP A 37 -17.33 13.64 15.00
C ASP A 37 -15.88 14.16 14.94
N LEU A 38 -14.96 13.33 14.43
CA LEU A 38 -13.58 13.72 14.17
C LEU A 38 -13.46 14.61 12.92
N ARG A 39 -12.75 15.73 13.05
CA ARG A 39 -12.34 16.59 11.94
C ARG A 39 -10.87 16.35 11.59
N PHE A 40 -10.60 16.06 10.33
CA PHE A 40 -9.25 15.87 9.80
C PHE A 40 -8.72 17.14 9.14
N GLN A 41 -7.50 17.52 9.49
CA GLN A 41 -6.72 18.51 8.74
C GLN A 41 -6.35 17.96 7.35
N SER A 42 -6.25 18.82 6.33
CA SER A 42 -5.86 18.42 4.98
C SER A 42 -4.48 17.75 4.94
N SER A 43 -3.52 18.28 5.70
CA SER A 43 -2.17 17.70 5.83
C SER A 43 -2.17 16.32 6.50
N ALA A 44 -3.05 16.08 7.47
CA ALA A 44 -3.18 14.78 8.12
C ALA A 44 -3.68 13.70 7.14
N VAL A 45 -4.68 14.04 6.31
CA VAL A 45 -5.16 13.16 5.24
C VAL A 45 -4.05 12.84 4.24
N MET A 46 -3.25 13.85 3.87
CA MET A 46 -2.11 13.66 2.97
C MET A 46 -1.02 12.77 3.56
N ALA A 47 -0.65 12.99 4.82
CA ALA A 47 0.35 12.18 5.50
C ALA A 47 -0.08 10.70 5.57
N LEU A 48 -1.35 10.44 5.91
CA LEU A 48 -1.91 9.09 5.93
C LEU A 48 -1.93 8.45 4.54
N GLN A 49 -2.24 9.23 3.50
CA GLN A 49 -2.20 8.74 2.12
C GLN A 49 -0.77 8.37 1.72
N GLU A 50 0.20 9.25 1.96
CA GLU A 50 1.61 9.02 1.61
C GLU A 50 2.17 7.80 2.34
N ALA A 51 1.92 7.68 3.64
CA ALA A 51 2.34 6.53 4.43
C ALA A 51 1.69 5.22 3.93
N SER A 52 0.39 5.25 3.64
CA SER A 52 -0.34 4.08 3.13
C SER A 52 0.17 3.65 1.76
N GLU A 53 0.44 4.61 0.86
CA GLU A 53 0.99 4.31 -0.46
C GLU A 53 2.42 3.76 -0.35
N ALA A 54 3.27 4.35 0.49
CA ALA A 54 4.64 3.86 0.72
C ALA A 54 4.64 2.43 1.27
N TYR A 55 3.80 2.16 2.27
CA TYR A 55 3.64 0.83 2.85
C TYR A 55 3.17 -0.20 1.82
N LEU A 56 2.10 0.09 1.08
CA LEU A 56 1.56 -0.84 0.08
C LEU A 56 2.55 -1.09 -1.05
N VAL A 57 3.31 -0.07 -1.47
CA VAL A 57 4.36 -0.24 -2.48
C VAL A 57 5.45 -1.20 -1.99
N GLY A 58 6.00 -0.98 -0.80
CA GLY A 58 7.01 -1.89 -0.24
C GLY A 58 6.46 -3.30 -0.04
N LEU A 59 5.21 -3.44 0.43
CA LEU A 59 4.57 -4.75 0.59
C LEU A 59 4.41 -5.47 -0.75
N PHE A 60 4.04 -4.76 -1.82
CA PHE A 60 3.92 -5.36 -3.14
C PHE A 60 5.28 -5.73 -3.76
N GLU A 61 6.35 -5.00 -3.43
CA GLU A 61 7.71 -5.37 -3.81
C GLU A 61 8.11 -6.72 -3.18
N ASP A 62 7.89 -6.89 -1.88
CA ASP A 62 8.16 -8.16 -1.17
C ASP A 62 7.25 -9.30 -1.65
N THR A 63 5.98 -8.99 -1.90
CA THR A 63 5.02 -9.94 -2.46
C THR A 63 5.48 -10.44 -3.83
N ASN A 64 6.01 -9.54 -4.66
CA ASN A 64 6.55 -9.90 -5.97
C ASN A 64 7.79 -10.80 -5.85
N LEU A 65 8.67 -10.55 -4.88
CA LEU A 65 9.80 -11.45 -4.58
C LEU A 65 9.32 -12.85 -4.16
N CYS A 66 8.26 -12.94 -3.35
CA CYS A 66 7.64 -14.22 -2.97
C CYS A 66 7.05 -14.96 -4.17
N ALA A 67 6.40 -14.26 -5.09
CA ALA A 67 5.86 -14.85 -6.32
C ALA A 67 6.97 -15.40 -7.23
N ILE A 68 8.05 -14.62 -7.43
CA ILE A 68 9.23 -15.01 -8.22
C ILE A 68 9.93 -16.22 -7.59
N HIS A 69 10.07 -16.24 -6.26
CA HIS A 69 10.64 -17.39 -5.53
C HIS A 69 9.85 -18.68 -5.82
N ALA A 70 8.54 -18.58 -5.98
CA ALA A 70 7.66 -19.69 -6.36
C ALA A 70 7.54 -19.90 -7.89
N LYS A 71 8.46 -19.36 -8.70
CA LYS A 71 8.49 -19.45 -10.17
C LYS A 71 7.23 -18.90 -10.87
N ARG A 72 6.56 -17.93 -10.27
CA ARG A 72 5.38 -17.25 -10.84
C ARG A 72 5.69 -15.79 -11.15
N VAL A 73 4.93 -15.22 -12.09
CA VAL A 73 4.94 -13.78 -12.41
C VAL A 73 3.72 -13.06 -11.84
N THR A 74 2.63 -13.79 -11.61
CA THR A 74 1.40 -13.27 -11.00
C THR A 74 1.47 -13.39 -9.48
N ILE A 75 1.33 -12.26 -8.78
CA ILE A 75 1.19 -12.22 -7.32
C ILE A 75 -0.16 -12.81 -6.89
N MET A 76 -0.17 -13.53 -5.77
CA MET A 76 -1.35 -14.18 -5.21
C MET A 76 -1.54 -13.79 -3.74
N PRO A 77 -2.75 -13.95 -3.16
CA PRO A 77 -2.97 -13.64 -1.74
C PRO A 77 -2.01 -14.36 -0.79
N LYS A 78 -1.60 -15.61 -1.11
CA LYS A 78 -0.60 -16.36 -0.34
C LYS A 78 0.78 -15.70 -0.28
N ASP A 79 1.15 -14.93 -1.31
CA ASP A 79 2.44 -14.23 -1.37
C ASP A 79 2.42 -13.02 -0.42
N ILE A 80 1.30 -12.27 -0.40
CA ILE A 80 1.10 -11.16 0.54
C ILE A 80 1.11 -11.68 1.98
N GLN A 81 0.40 -12.79 2.21
CA GLN A 81 0.35 -13.44 3.50
C GLN A 81 1.73 -13.91 3.98
N LEU A 82 2.56 -14.43 3.08
CA LEU A 82 3.94 -14.81 3.38
C LEU A 82 4.81 -13.58 3.67
N ALA A 83 4.75 -12.55 2.82
CA ALA A 83 5.49 -11.31 3.01
C ALA A 83 5.18 -10.66 4.36
N ARG A 84 3.90 -10.50 4.71
CA ARG A 84 3.46 -9.97 6.02
C ARG A 84 3.91 -10.83 7.19
N ARG A 85 3.96 -12.16 7.02
CA ARG A 85 4.45 -13.08 8.06
C ARG A 85 5.94 -12.89 8.31
N ILE A 86 6.75 -12.78 7.26
CA ILE A 86 8.20 -12.57 7.36
C ILE A 86 8.51 -11.20 7.97
N ARG A 87 7.71 -10.17 7.64
CA ARG A 87 7.82 -8.83 8.24
C ARG A 87 7.43 -8.75 9.72
N GLY A 88 6.78 -9.79 10.27
CA GLY A 88 6.26 -9.76 11.63
C GLY A 88 4.96 -8.96 11.81
N GLU A 89 4.24 -8.65 10.72
CA GLU A 89 2.99 -7.88 10.71
C GLU A 89 1.73 -8.75 10.87
N ARG A 90 1.91 -10.07 11.01
CA ARG A 90 0.85 -11.00 11.40
C ARG A 90 0.93 -11.22 12.91
N ALA A 91 -0.06 -10.71 13.62
CA ALA A 91 -0.49 -11.28 14.90
C ALA A 91 -1.13 -12.65 14.66
#